data_AF-A0A3N5LKJ9-F1
#
_entry.id   AF-A0A3N5LKJ9-F1
#
_cell.length_a   1.000
_cell.length_b   1.000
_cell.length_c   1.000
_cell.angle_alpha   90.00
_cell.angle_beta   90.00
_cell.angle_gamma   90.00
#
_symmetry.space_group_name_H-M   'P 1'
#
loop_
_entity.id
_entity.type
_entity.pdbx_description
1 polymer ?
#
loop_
_entity_poly.entity_id
_entity_poly.type
_entity_poly.pdbx_seq_one_letter_code
_entity_poly.pdbx_strand_id
1 'polypeptide(L)'
;KSSEKAARFVRFCDAFNIPLVTFVDVPGFMPGTTQEHSGIIRSGAKLLYAYCEATVPKLTVVTRKAYGGAYDVMSSKHLRGDVNFAWPTAEIAVMGPDGAVSIIFRKELDKASDPVKRKAELVAEYREKFANPFVAASRGYIDEVIEPRETRPRLINALEMLSNKRDTNPPKKHGCIPL
;
A
#
# COMPACT_ATOMS: atom_id res chain seq x y z
N LYS A 1 0.22 -14.72 -8.99
CA LYS A 1 1.36 -15.42 -8.34
C LYS A 1 1.89 -14.71 -7.08
N SER A 2 2.47 -13.50 -7.16
CA SER A 2 3.01 -12.81 -5.97
C SER A 2 1.95 -12.61 -4.87
N SER A 3 0.74 -12.21 -5.25
CA SER A 3 -0.39 -12.04 -4.33
C SER A 3 -0.77 -13.36 -3.63
N GLU A 4 -0.71 -14.49 -4.31
CA GLU A 4 -1.06 -15.80 -3.75
C GLU A 4 -0.01 -16.29 -2.74
N LYS A 5 1.28 -16.08 -3.09
CA LYS A 5 2.41 -16.35 -2.18
C LYS A 5 2.24 -15.55 -0.89
N ALA A 6 2.05 -14.24 -1.01
CA ALA A 6 1.91 -13.35 0.14
C ALA A 6 0.64 -13.67 0.96
N ALA A 7 -0.50 -13.90 0.30
CA ALA A 7 -1.75 -14.23 0.96
C ALA A 7 -1.64 -15.48 1.83
N ARG A 8 -1.02 -16.55 1.30
CA ARG A 8 -0.82 -17.79 2.06
C ARG A 8 0.13 -17.59 3.25
N PHE A 9 1.19 -16.80 3.07
CA PHE A 9 2.12 -16.46 4.16
C PHE A 9 1.43 -15.65 5.26
N VAL A 10 0.67 -14.61 4.91
CA VAL A 10 -0.10 -13.78 5.85
C VAL A 10 -1.07 -14.62 6.68
N ARG A 11 -1.85 -15.50 6.03
CA ARG A 11 -2.80 -16.37 6.75
C ARG A 11 -2.10 -17.40 7.64
N PHE A 12 -0.92 -17.89 7.24
CA PHE A 12 -0.11 -18.76 8.09
C PHE A 12 0.35 -18.01 9.35
N CYS A 13 0.93 -16.82 9.19
CA CYS A 13 1.35 -16.00 10.32
C CYS A 13 0.19 -15.70 11.27
N ASP A 14 -0.97 -15.30 10.73
CA ASP A 14 -2.16 -15.04 11.54
C ASP A 14 -2.64 -16.27 12.31
N ALA A 15 -2.72 -17.43 11.65
CA ALA A 15 -3.15 -18.69 12.28
C ALA A 15 -2.24 -19.14 13.43
N PHE A 16 -0.96 -18.74 13.42
CA PHE A 16 0.03 -19.10 14.42
C PHE A 16 0.48 -17.93 15.30
N ASN A 17 -0.30 -16.83 15.33
CA ASN A 17 -0.06 -15.66 16.17
C ASN A 17 1.31 -14.97 15.93
N ILE A 18 1.81 -15.01 14.70
CA ILE A 18 3.08 -14.39 14.31
C ILE A 18 2.79 -12.97 13.78
N PRO A 19 3.37 -11.92 14.38
CA PRO A 19 3.24 -10.55 13.88
C PRO A 19 3.71 -10.39 12.43
N LEU A 20 3.08 -9.47 11.71
CA LEU A 20 3.40 -9.15 10.32
C LEU A 20 4.06 -7.77 10.23
N VAL A 21 5.21 -7.71 9.56
CA VAL A 21 5.89 -6.46 9.20
C VAL A 21 6.02 -6.40 7.68
N THR A 22 5.40 -5.40 7.08
CA THR A 22 5.28 -5.26 5.62
C THR A 22 6.06 -4.06 5.12
N PHE A 23 7.00 -4.28 4.21
CA PHE A 23 7.74 -3.21 3.53
C PHE A 23 7.14 -2.94 2.16
N VAL A 24 6.87 -1.67 1.84
CA VAL A 24 6.13 -1.28 0.63
C VAL A 24 7.00 -0.42 -0.30
N ASP A 25 7.30 -0.98 -1.47
CA ASP A 25 7.78 -0.28 -2.66
C ASP A 25 7.12 -0.92 -3.90
N VAL A 26 5.88 -0.55 -4.17
CA VAL A 26 5.04 -1.11 -5.23
C VAL A 26 4.45 -0.02 -6.12
N PRO A 27 4.74 -0.01 -7.44
CA PRO A 27 4.18 0.97 -8.37
C PRO A 27 2.79 0.61 -8.89
N GLY A 28 2.26 -0.57 -8.54
CA GLY A 28 0.99 -1.08 -9.04
C GLY A 28 1.06 -2.58 -9.34
N PHE A 29 -0.01 -3.10 -9.94
CA PHE A 29 -0.02 -4.44 -10.50
C PHE A 29 0.64 -4.47 -11.88
N MET A 30 1.18 -5.64 -12.26
CA MET A 30 1.80 -5.82 -13.57
C MET A 30 0.72 -5.78 -14.66
N PRO A 31 0.78 -4.85 -15.62
CA PRO A 31 -0.18 -4.80 -16.72
C PRO A 31 0.06 -5.96 -17.70
N GLY A 32 -1.00 -6.41 -18.37
CA GLY A 32 -0.90 -7.35 -19.50
C GLY A 32 -2.09 -8.31 -19.60
N THR A 33 -2.50 -8.62 -20.82
CA THR A 33 -3.64 -9.52 -21.10
C THR A 33 -3.46 -10.91 -20.48
N THR A 34 -2.23 -11.44 -20.47
CA THR A 34 -1.92 -12.70 -19.80
C THR A 34 -2.25 -12.66 -18.30
N GLN A 35 -2.01 -11.54 -17.62
CA GLN A 35 -2.35 -11.39 -16.20
C GLN A 35 -3.86 -11.37 -15.99
N GLU A 36 -4.58 -10.63 -16.83
CA GLU A 36 -6.04 -10.57 -16.80
C GLU A 36 -6.68 -11.94 -17.03
N HIS A 37 -6.30 -12.63 -18.11
CA HIS A 37 -6.82 -13.97 -18.44
C HIS A 37 -6.42 -15.03 -17.40
N SER A 38 -5.27 -14.86 -16.72
CA SER A 38 -4.86 -15.75 -15.62
C SER A 38 -5.66 -15.51 -14.33
N GLY A 39 -6.48 -14.45 -14.28
CA GLY A 39 -7.27 -14.07 -13.12
C GLY A 39 -6.45 -13.30 -12.09
N ILE A 40 -5.82 -12.20 -12.50
CA ILE A 40 -5.13 -11.30 -11.57
C ILE A 40 -6.08 -10.70 -10.52
N ILE A 41 -7.35 -10.44 -10.89
CA ILE A 41 -8.38 -9.91 -9.99
C ILE A 41 -8.58 -10.85 -8.79
N ARG A 42 -8.90 -12.13 -9.03
CA ARG A 42 -9.03 -13.13 -7.97
C ARG A 42 -7.74 -13.31 -7.17
N SER A 43 -6.59 -13.28 -7.85
CA SER A 43 -5.28 -13.48 -7.21
C SER A 43 -4.93 -12.32 -6.28
N GLY A 44 -5.16 -11.08 -6.71
CA GLY A 44 -4.94 -9.87 -5.92
C GLY A 44 -5.87 -9.80 -4.71
N ALA A 45 -7.14 -10.15 -4.92
CA ALA A 45 -8.15 -10.16 -3.87
C ALA A 45 -7.84 -11.16 -2.73
N LYS A 46 -7.06 -12.23 -2.99
CA LYS A 46 -6.57 -13.13 -1.93
C LYS A 46 -5.70 -12.39 -0.90
N LEU A 47 -4.81 -11.51 -1.35
CA LEU A 47 -3.92 -10.77 -0.45
C LEU A 47 -4.70 -9.72 0.35
N LEU A 48 -5.60 -9.00 -0.32
CA LEU A 48 -6.56 -8.09 0.32
C LEU A 48 -7.32 -8.82 1.44
N TYR A 49 -7.92 -9.96 1.11
CA TYR A 49 -8.68 -10.78 2.04
C TYR A 49 -7.82 -11.22 3.23
N ALA A 50 -6.60 -11.70 2.98
CA ALA A 50 -5.68 -12.18 4.02
C ALA A 50 -5.35 -11.09 5.05
N TYR A 51 -5.06 -9.85 4.62
CA TYR A 51 -4.80 -8.76 5.57
C TYR A 51 -6.06 -8.29 6.31
N CYS A 52 -7.22 -8.28 5.66
CA CYS A 52 -8.50 -7.92 6.28
C CYS A 52 -8.94 -8.93 7.36
N GLU A 53 -8.72 -10.22 7.12
CA GLU A 53 -9.05 -11.30 8.06
C GLU A 53 -8.08 -11.35 9.24
N ALA A 54 -6.80 -11.04 9.00
CA ALA A 54 -5.75 -11.16 10.02
C ALA A 54 -5.97 -10.25 11.24
N THR A 55 -5.81 -10.83 12.43
CA THR A 55 -5.98 -10.19 13.74
C THR A 55 -4.68 -10.02 14.52
N VAL A 56 -3.60 -10.68 14.09
CA VAL A 56 -2.25 -10.45 14.63
C VAL A 56 -1.81 -8.98 14.48
N PRO A 57 -0.79 -8.53 15.24
CA PRO A 57 -0.18 -7.23 15.02
C PRO A 57 0.34 -7.08 13.58
N LYS A 58 -0.03 -5.98 12.92
CA LYS A 58 0.31 -5.65 11.54
C LYS A 58 0.95 -4.27 11.49
N LEU A 59 2.23 -4.25 11.15
CA LEU A 59 3.02 -3.03 10.99
C LEU A 59 3.42 -2.87 9.52
N THR A 60 3.38 -1.65 9.02
CA THR A 60 3.76 -1.34 7.64
C THR A 60 4.81 -0.24 7.59
N VAL A 61 5.78 -0.37 6.71
CA VAL A 61 6.79 0.65 6.41
C VAL A 61 6.78 0.92 4.92
N VAL A 62 6.29 2.08 4.51
CA VAL A 62 6.37 2.53 3.12
C VAL A 62 7.76 3.12 2.89
N THR A 63 8.58 2.41 2.12
CA THR A 63 9.98 2.82 1.86
C THR A 63 10.08 3.74 0.67
N ARG A 64 9.26 3.51 -0.36
CA ARG A 64 9.20 4.34 -1.56
C ARG A 64 7.82 4.30 -2.20
N LYS A 65 7.61 3.61 -3.33
CA LYS A 65 6.35 3.73 -4.08
C LYS A 65 5.20 2.98 -3.41
N ALA A 66 4.02 3.57 -3.43
CA ALA A 66 2.79 2.94 -2.97
C ALA A 66 1.60 3.53 -3.74
N TYR A 67 1.28 2.92 -4.88
CA TYR A 67 0.26 3.47 -5.79
C TYR A 67 -1.03 2.64 -5.87
N GLY A 68 -2.15 3.35 -5.78
CA GLY A 68 -3.50 2.85 -6.05
C GLY A 68 -3.84 1.59 -5.27
N GLY A 69 -4.54 0.65 -5.91
CA GLY A 69 -4.93 -0.60 -5.26
C GLY A 69 -3.75 -1.45 -4.76
N ALA A 70 -2.53 -1.24 -5.29
CA ALA A 70 -1.35 -1.95 -4.77
C ALA A 70 -0.90 -1.41 -3.40
N TYR A 71 -1.10 -0.13 -3.11
CA TYR A 71 -0.94 0.41 -1.75
C TYR A 71 -1.94 -0.23 -0.80
N ASP A 72 -3.22 -0.28 -1.20
CA ASP A 72 -4.27 -0.77 -0.33
C ASP A 72 -4.01 -2.21 0.12
N VAL A 73 -3.70 -3.11 -0.83
CA VAL A 73 -3.44 -4.54 -0.56
C VAL A 73 -2.16 -4.82 0.24
N MET A 74 -1.30 -3.84 0.47
CA MET A 74 -0.03 -3.99 1.19
C MET A 74 -0.16 -3.57 2.66
N SER A 75 -1.17 -4.09 3.35
CA SER A 75 -1.44 -3.81 4.78
C SER A 75 -1.64 -2.32 5.10
N SER A 76 -2.35 -1.60 4.22
CA SER A 76 -2.70 -0.19 4.48
C SER A 76 -3.56 -0.04 5.75
N LYS A 77 -3.63 1.20 6.29
CA LYS A 77 -4.47 1.52 7.45
C LYS A 77 -5.93 1.16 7.20
N HIS A 78 -6.38 1.29 5.94
CA HIS A 78 -7.73 0.93 5.48
C HIS A 78 -8.04 -0.57 5.64
N LEU A 79 -7.02 -1.43 5.69
CA LEU A 79 -7.15 -2.87 5.91
C LEU A 79 -6.87 -3.29 7.35
N ARG A 80 -7.19 -2.41 8.32
CA ARG A 80 -6.95 -2.64 9.75
C ARG A 80 -5.46 -2.82 10.08
N GLY A 81 -4.57 -2.12 9.36
CA GLY A 81 -3.16 -2.00 9.75
C GLY A 81 -3.07 -1.26 11.09
N ASP A 82 -2.28 -1.78 12.04
CA ASP A 82 -2.21 -1.21 13.38
C ASP A 82 -1.34 0.05 13.38
N VAL A 83 -0.13 -0.06 12.85
CA VAL A 83 0.85 1.03 12.78
C VAL A 83 1.51 1.07 11.41
N ASN A 84 1.38 2.21 10.73
CA ASN A 84 1.91 2.45 9.40
C ASN A 84 2.89 3.62 9.42
N PHE A 85 4.16 3.33 9.16
CA PHE A 85 5.23 4.31 9.00
C PHE A 85 5.49 4.59 7.52
N ALA A 86 6.00 5.77 7.23
CA ALA A 86 6.53 6.10 5.92
C ALA A 86 7.93 6.73 6.04
N TRP A 87 8.80 6.44 5.08
CA TRP A 87 10.05 7.19 4.92
C TRP A 87 9.79 8.53 4.22
N PRO A 88 10.70 9.52 4.31
CA PRO A 88 10.58 10.76 3.54
C PRO A 88 10.56 10.52 2.02
N THR A 89 11.14 9.39 1.57
CA THR A 89 11.16 8.94 0.18
C THR A 89 9.87 8.25 -0.28
N ALA A 90 8.90 8.06 0.62
CA ALA A 90 7.66 7.40 0.28
C ALA A 90 6.83 8.23 -0.69
N GLU A 91 6.35 7.61 -1.75
CA GLU A 91 5.44 8.18 -2.72
C GLU A 91 4.08 7.47 -2.63
N ILE A 92 3.09 8.12 -2.02
CA ILE A 92 1.75 7.54 -1.81
C ILE A 92 0.75 8.30 -2.69
N ALA A 93 0.15 7.61 -3.67
CA ALA A 93 -0.73 8.25 -4.65
C ALA A 93 -1.81 7.30 -5.17
N VAL A 94 -2.90 7.85 -5.71
CA VAL A 94 -4.00 7.06 -6.31
C VAL A 94 -3.56 6.29 -7.56
N MET A 95 -2.62 6.84 -8.32
CA MET A 95 -1.98 6.19 -9.46
C MET A 95 -0.59 6.82 -9.67
N GLY A 96 0.20 6.26 -10.59
CA GLY A 96 1.51 6.81 -10.93
C GLY A 96 1.40 8.28 -11.38
N PRO A 97 2.27 9.20 -10.89
CA PRO A 97 2.21 10.63 -11.20
C PRO A 97 2.17 10.95 -12.71
N ASP A 98 2.92 10.20 -13.52
CA ASP A 98 2.94 10.37 -14.98
C ASP A 98 1.55 10.13 -15.61
N GLY A 99 0.90 9.02 -15.22
CA GLY A 99 -0.44 8.67 -15.68
C GLY A 99 -1.50 9.64 -15.18
N ALA A 100 -1.39 10.08 -13.92
CA ALA A 100 -2.30 11.06 -13.34
C ALA A 100 -2.26 12.38 -14.11
N VAL A 101 -1.05 12.90 -14.37
CA VAL A 101 -0.86 14.17 -15.09
C VAL A 101 -1.38 14.08 -16.52
N SER A 102 -1.11 12.98 -17.21
CA SER A 102 -1.62 12.77 -18.58
C SER A 102 -3.15 12.76 -18.67
N ILE A 103 -3.85 12.41 -17.60
CA ILE A 103 -5.32 12.42 -17.57
C ILE A 103 -5.85 13.79 -17.12
N ILE A 104 -5.35 14.32 -16.00
CA ILE A 104 -5.83 15.56 -15.37
C ILE A 104 -5.55 16.77 -16.28
N PHE A 105 -4.33 16.86 -16.81
CA PHE A 105 -3.86 18.00 -17.59
C PHE A 105 -3.91 17.77 -19.10
N ARG A 106 -4.68 16.77 -19.57
CA ARG A 106 -4.78 16.41 -21.00
C ARG A 106 -4.99 17.62 -21.90
N LYS A 107 -5.97 18.47 -21.58
CA LYS A 107 -6.31 19.68 -22.36
C LYS A 107 -5.19 20.74 -22.35
N GLU A 108 -4.41 20.81 -21.28
CA GLU A 108 -3.28 21.74 -21.16
C GLU A 108 -2.09 21.25 -21.97
N LEU A 109 -1.80 19.95 -21.89
CA LEU A 109 -0.76 19.29 -22.68
C LEU A 109 -1.04 19.37 -24.18
N ASP A 110 -2.30 19.19 -24.59
CA ASP A 110 -2.72 19.29 -26.00
C ASP A 110 -2.54 20.72 -26.57
N LYS A 111 -2.53 21.75 -25.71
CA LYS A 111 -2.37 23.16 -26.09
C LYS A 111 -0.95 23.69 -25.89
N ALA A 112 -0.07 22.91 -25.27
CA ALA A 112 1.30 23.32 -24.97
C ALA A 112 2.15 23.34 -26.24
N SER A 113 3.03 24.35 -26.36
CA SER A 113 4.02 24.41 -27.44
C SER A 113 5.04 23.27 -27.36
N ASP A 114 5.39 22.86 -26.14
CA ASP A 114 6.22 21.69 -25.85
C ASP A 114 5.52 20.80 -24.80
N PRO A 115 4.68 19.85 -25.25
CA PRO A 115 3.95 18.96 -24.35
C PRO A 115 4.85 18.08 -23.48
N VAL A 116 6.05 17.73 -23.96
CA VAL A 116 6.98 16.84 -23.24
C VAL A 116 7.57 17.58 -22.04
N LYS A 117 8.11 18.78 -22.28
CA LYS A 117 8.64 19.62 -21.21
C LYS A 117 7.54 20.00 -20.21
N ARG A 118 6.36 20.40 -20.70
CA ARG A 118 5.24 20.78 -19.83
C ARG A 118 4.77 19.61 -18.97
N LYS A 119 4.71 18.40 -19.54
CA LYS A 119 4.38 17.19 -18.78
C LYS A 119 5.39 16.92 -17.67
N ALA A 120 6.69 17.06 -17.94
CA ALA A 120 7.73 16.83 -16.93
C ALA A 120 7.62 17.80 -15.75
N GLU A 121 7.34 19.08 -16.02
CA GLU A 121 7.10 20.11 -15.00
C GLU A 121 5.87 19.76 -14.14
N LEU A 122 4.75 19.43 -14.77
CA LEU A 122 3.51 19.06 -14.07
C LEU A 122 3.68 17.78 -13.24
N VAL A 123 4.46 16.81 -13.71
CA VAL A 123 4.77 15.59 -12.94
C VAL A 123 5.61 15.89 -11.70
N ALA A 124 6.59 16.78 -11.82
CA ALA A 124 7.39 17.21 -10.67
C ALA A 124 6.52 17.93 -9.64
N GLU A 125 5.68 18.87 -10.09
CA GLU A 125 4.73 19.60 -9.24
C GLU A 125 3.71 18.66 -8.58
N TYR A 126 3.19 17.68 -9.32
CA TYR A 126 2.25 16.69 -8.79
C TYR A 126 2.91 15.83 -7.72
N ARG A 127 4.16 15.39 -7.93
CA ARG A 127 4.89 14.63 -6.92
C ARG A 127 5.09 15.43 -5.64
N GLU A 128 5.52 16.67 -5.77
CA GLU A 128 5.77 17.56 -4.64
C GLU A 128 4.48 17.85 -3.86
N LYS A 129 3.37 18.13 -4.53
CA LYS A 129 2.11 18.53 -3.88
C LYS A 129 1.28 17.35 -3.37
N PHE A 130 1.24 16.25 -4.11
CA PHE A 130 0.26 15.18 -3.87
C PHE A 130 0.87 13.82 -3.54
N ALA A 131 2.01 13.47 -4.13
CA ALA A 131 2.58 12.14 -3.95
C ALA A 131 3.48 12.01 -2.71
N ASN A 132 3.76 13.10 -1.99
CA ASN A 132 4.59 13.06 -0.78
C ASN A 132 3.86 12.35 0.40
N PRO A 133 4.59 11.83 1.40
CA PRO A 133 3.98 11.05 2.48
C PRO A 133 3.19 11.90 3.47
N PHE A 134 3.45 13.22 3.51
CA PHE A 134 2.79 14.15 4.44
C PHE A 134 1.31 14.33 4.13
N VAL A 135 0.91 14.21 2.86
CA VAL A 135 -0.51 14.21 2.48
C VAL A 135 -1.24 13.03 3.13
N ALA A 136 -0.68 11.82 3.07
CA ALA A 136 -1.26 10.64 3.71
C ALA A 136 -1.22 10.74 5.24
N ALA A 137 -0.14 11.28 5.81
CA ALA A 137 0.01 11.48 7.24
C ALA A 137 -1.02 12.51 7.78
N SER A 138 -1.26 13.61 7.08
CA SER A 138 -2.27 14.62 7.47
C SER A 138 -3.69 14.07 7.56
N ARG A 139 -3.96 12.95 6.89
CA ARG A 139 -5.25 12.24 6.91
C ARG A 139 -5.30 11.09 7.92
N GLY A 140 -4.21 10.83 8.64
CA GLY A 140 -4.09 9.70 9.58
C GLY A 140 -3.96 8.34 8.89
N TYR A 141 -3.62 8.28 7.61
CA TYR A 141 -3.40 7.01 6.89
C TYR A 141 -1.99 6.45 7.13
N ILE A 142 -1.07 7.34 7.53
CA ILE A 142 0.28 7.06 8.01
C ILE A 142 0.37 7.68 9.41
N ASP A 143 0.85 6.92 10.37
CA ASP A 143 0.93 7.34 11.78
C ASP A 143 2.11 8.30 12.01
N GLU A 144 3.26 8.03 11.37
CA GLU A 144 4.47 8.85 11.50
C GLU A 144 5.32 8.76 10.23
N VAL A 145 5.89 9.88 9.80
CA VAL A 145 6.98 9.92 8.81
C VAL A 145 8.30 9.89 9.55
N ILE A 146 9.09 8.83 9.36
CA ILE A 146 10.29 8.54 10.16
C ILE A 146 11.54 8.49 9.30
N GLU A 147 12.70 8.81 9.87
CA GLU A 147 13.97 8.62 9.17
C GLU A 147 14.27 7.12 8.95
N PRO A 148 14.84 6.71 7.81
CA PRO A 148 15.07 5.28 7.51
C PRO A 148 15.83 4.53 8.60
N ARG A 149 16.81 5.19 9.25
CA ARG A 149 17.61 4.64 10.36
C ARG A 149 16.79 4.36 11.63
N GLU A 150 15.65 5.02 11.80
CA GLU A 150 14.77 4.88 12.97
C GLU A 150 13.76 3.73 12.80
N THR A 151 13.70 3.10 11.63
CA THR A 151 12.75 2.01 11.34
C THR A 151 12.80 0.90 12.39
N ARG A 152 13.99 0.42 12.74
CA ARG A 152 14.15 -0.67 13.72
C ARG A 152 13.60 -0.32 15.12
N PRO A 153 14.06 0.75 15.78
CA PRO A 153 13.55 1.09 17.12
C PRO A 153 12.04 1.39 17.10
N ARG A 154 11.51 2.02 16.03
CA ARG A 154 10.07 2.27 15.89
C ARG A 154 9.26 0.98 15.77
N LEU A 155 9.74 0.00 14.99
CA LEU A 155 9.08 -1.30 14.87
C LEU A 155 9.09 -2.08 16.20
N ILE A 156 10.19 -2.04 16.96
CA ILE A 156 10.29 -2.70 18.27
C ILE A 156 9.24 -2.12 19.23
N ASN A 157 9.20 -0.80 19.39
CA ASN A 157 8.24 -0.14 20.28
C ASN A 157 6.78 -0.44 19.88
N ALA A 158 6.48 -0.43 18.58
CA ALA A 158 5.14 -0.73 18.08
C ALA A 158 4.75 -2.20 18.32
N LEU A 159 5.68 -3.15 18.17
CA LEU A 159 5.44 -4.57 18.49
C LEU A 159 5.22 -4.80 19.99
N GLU A 160 5.99 -4.11 20.85
CA GLU A 160 5.80 -4.17 22.31
C GLU A 160 4.43 -3.63 22.71
N MET A 161 4.03 -2.48 22.14
CA MET A 161 2.70 -1.88 22.34
C MET A 161 1.57 -2.83 21.92
N LEU A 162 1.76 -3.59 20.84
CA LEU A 162 0.75 -4.49 20.28
C LEU A 162 0.81 -5.92 20.86
N SER A 163 1.71 -6.19 21.81
CA SER A 163 1.92 -7.53 22.40
C SER A 163 0.66 -8.10 23.05
N ASN A 164 -0.24 -7.24 23.53
CA ASN A 164 -1.51 -7.60 24.17
C ASN A 164 -2.72 -7.36 23.26
N LYS A 165 -2.52 -7.12 21.95
CA LYS A 165 -3.60 -6.89 21.00
C LYS A 165 -4.59 -8.05 21.02
N ARG A 166 -5.87 -7.73 21.14
CA ARG A 166 -7.00 -8.66 20.96
C ARG A 166 -7.98 -8.04 20.00
N ASP A 167 -8.28 -8.77 18.93
CA ASP A 167 -9.23 -8.35 17.92
C ASP A 167 -10.12 -9.55 17.55
N THR A 168 -11.34 -9.30 17.10
CA THR A 168 -12.33 -10.34 16.82
C THR A 168 -12.94 -10.13 15.45
N ASN A 169 -13.20 -11.23 14.76
CA ASN A 169 -13.95 -11.22 13.51
C ASN A 169 -15.42 -11.62 13.74
N PRO A 170 -16.36 -11.18 12.88
CA PRO A 170 -17.76 -11.60 12.98
C PRO A 170 -17.93 -13.12 12.98
N PRO A 171 -18.92 -13.66 13.73
CA PRO A 171 -19.12 -15.10 13.86
C PRO A 171 -19.47 -15.73 12.51
N LYS A 172 -18.74 -16.78 12.13
CA LYS A 172 -18.91 -17.53 10.88
C LYS A 172 -18.26 -18.90 11.03
N LYS A 173 -18.67 -19.89 10.24
CA LYS A 173 -17.94 -21.19 10.17
C LYS A 173 -16.53 -20.99 9.61
N HIS A 174 -16.44 -20.25 8.51
CA HIS A 174 -15.21 -19.79 7.89
C HIS A 174 -15.56 -18.67 6.89
N GLY A 175 -14.54 -18.00 6.37
CA GLY A 175 -14.66 -17.06 5.26
C GLY A 175 -14.91 -17.70 3.89
N CYS A 176 -15.15 -16.85 2.89
CA CYS A 176 -15.19 -17.24 1.48
C CYS A 176 -14.13 -16.42 0.71
N ILE A 177 -12.86 -16.75 0.96
CA ILE A 177 -11.74 -16.13 0.25
C ILE A 177 -11.82 -16.47 -1.25
N PRO A 178 -11.46 -15.56 -2.17
CA PRO A 178 -11.32 -15.88 -3.59
C PRO A 178 -10.33 -17.05 -3.81
N LEU A 179 -10.67 -17.99 -4.70
CA LEU A 179 -9.88 -19.21 -4.97
C LEU A 179 -9.28 -19.23 -6.38
#